data_AF-A0A1G5H7Q2-F1
#
_entry.id   AF-A0A1G5H7Q2-F1
#
_cell.length_a   1.000
_cell.length_b   1.000
_cell.length_c   1.000
_cell.angle_alpha   90.00
_cell.angle_beta   90.00
_cell.angle_gamma   90.00
#
_symmetry.space_group_name_H-M   'P 1'
#
loop_
_entity.id
_entity.type
_entity.pdbx_description
1 polymer ?
#
loop_
_entity_poly.entity_id
_entity_poly.type
_entity_poly.pdbx_seq_one_letter_code
_entity_poly.pdbx_strand_id
1 'polypeptide(L)'
;MKKMLSIVVLLLTANLSVGQESKMVSVVTTEEYKSLDETEKRLADYVNGAVASLKALKLNKSTNYAKYEASISISLNSKDKLSNNIAVGESDGPPVANAQSCTICGVGSARNCFKRIRTVLANGQPLVITVIETNGGDCYQITWN
;
A
#
# COMPACT_ATOMS: atom_id res chain seq x y z
N MET A 1 -47.70 -26.05 37.94
CA MET A 1 -47.73 -25.64 36.52
C MET A 1 -46.45 -24.87 36.21
N LYS A 2 -45.43 -25.53 35.63
CA LYS A 2 -44.14 -24.90 35.26
C LYS A 2 -44.28 -24.32 33.84
N LYS A 3 -44.11 -23.00 33.70
CA LYS A 3 -44.13 -22.29 32.41
C LYS A 3 -42.85 -22.61 31.65
N MET A 4 -42.99 -23.16 30.44
CA MET A 4 -41.90 -23.26 29.45
C MET A 4 -41.49 -21.85 29.01
N LEU A 5 -40.21 -21.52 29.14
CA LEU A 5 -39.61 -20.33 28.57
C LEU A 5 -39.00 -20.73 27.22
N SER A 6 -39.70 -20.46 26.12
CA SER A 6 -39.13 -20.62 24.77
C SER A 6 -38.13 -19.50 24.51
N ILE A 7 -36.85 -19.84 24.49
CA ILE A 7 -35.79 -18.93 24.01
C ILE A 7 -35.81 -18.97 22.48
N VAL A 8 -36.35 -17.92 21.88
CA VAL A 8 -36.20 -17.67 20.44
C VAL A 8 -34.80 -17.13 20.21
N VAL A 9 -33.90 -17.96 19.70
CA VAL A 9 -32.58 -17.51 19.22
C VAL A 9 -32.79 -16.86 17.86
N LEU A 10 -32.84 -15.53 17.82
CA LEU A 10 -32.70 -14.79 16.58
C LEU A 10 -31.26 -14.93 16.10
N LEU A 11 -31.05 -15.77 15.08
CA LEU A 11 -29.84 -15.76 14.27
C LEU A 11 -29.83 -14.47 13.44
N LEU A 12 -29.18 -13.44 13.97
CA LEU A 12 -28.72 -12.30 13.18
C LEU A 12 -27.62 -12.80 12.25
N THR A 13 -27.98 -13.22 11.05
CA THR A 13 -27.03 -13.33 9.93
C THR A 13 -26.60 -11.91 9.58
N ALA A 14 -25.54 -11.41 10.22
CA ALA A 14 -24.82 -10.27 9.72
C ALA A 14 -24.29 -10.65 8.33
N ASN A 15 -24.94 -10.15 7.28
CA ASN A 15 -24.38 -10.16 5.93
C ASN A 15 -23.12 -9.29 5.96
N LEU A 16 -22.00 -9.89 6.35
CA LEU A 16 -20.67 -9.37 6.12
C LEU A 16 -20.49 -9.35 4.60
N SER A 17 -20.89 -8.23 3.98
CA SER A 17 -20.53 -7.86 2.62
C SER A 17 -19.02 -7.57 2.58
N VAL A 18 -18.20 -8.60 2.80
CA VAL A 18 -16.77 -8.55 2.54
C VAL A 18 -16.62 -8.74 1.03
N GLY A 19 -16.27 -7.66 0.34
CA GLY A 19 -15.93 -7.70 -1.08
C GLY A 19 -16.96 -7.05 -1.99
N GLN A 20 -17.27 -5.78 -1.76
CA GLN A 20 -17.72 -4.93 -2.86
C GLN A 20 -16.48 -4.63 -3.72
N GLU A 21 -16.45 -5.14 -4.95
CA GLU A 21 -15.33 -5.12 -5.90
C GLU A 21 -14.41 -3.90 -5.74
N SER A 22 -13.35 -4.03 -4.93
CA SER A 22 -12.29 -3.04 -4.96
C SER A 22 -11.58 -3.25 -6.29
N LYS A 23 -11.80 -2.37 -7.27
CA LYS A 23 -10.94 -2.32 -8.47
C LYS A 23 -9.50 -2.39 -7.97
N MET A 24 -8.79 -3.45 -8.36
CA MET A 24 -7.41 -3.66 -7.96
C MET A 24 -6.63 -2.40 -8.32
N VAL A 25 -6.01 -1.77 -7.32
CA VAL A 25 -5.24 -0.56 -7.59
C VAL A 25 -4.01 -0.98 -8.36
N SER A 26 -3.84 -0.45 -9.57
CA SER A 26 -2.65 -0.64 -10.37
C SER A 26 -1.99 0.69 -10.68
N VAL A 27 -0.71 0.82 -10.35
CA VAL A 27 0.10 2.02 -10.63
C VAL A 27 0.85 1.93 -11.96
N VAL A 28 0.78 0.78 -12.63
CA VAL A 28 1.32 0.48 -13.96
C VAL A 28 0.26 -0.16 -14.85
N THR A 29 0.38 -0.04 -16.17
CA THR A 29 -0.51 -0.77 -17.09
C THR A 29 -0.15 -2.26 -17.14
N THR A 30 -1.04 -3.08 -17.70
CA THR A 30 -0.77 -4.52 -17.93
C THR A 30 0.44 -4.73 -18.83
N GLU A 31 0.57 -3.93 -19.88
CA GLU A 31 1.67 -3.99 -20.85
C GLU A 31 2.99 -3.57 -20.19
N GLU A 32 2.95 -2.53 -19.35
CA GLU A 32 4.10 -2.11 -18.58
C GLU A 32 4.52 -3.19 -17.60
N TYR A 33 3.59 -3.75 -16.82
CA TYR A 33 3.86 -4.81 -15.85
C TYR A 33 4.53 -6.03 -16.50
N LYS A 34 4.07 -6.43 -17.69
CA LYS A 34 4.68 -7.52 -18.48
C LYS A 34 6.12 -7.20 -18.92
N SER A 35 6.44 -5.93 -19.09
CA SER A 35 7.78 -5.45 -19.49
C SER A 35 8.75 -5.23 -18.32
N LEU A 36 8.25 -5.28 -17.09
CA LEU A 36 9.05 -5.15 -15.87
C LEU A 36 9.83 -6.44 -15.61
N ASP A 37 10.99 -6.31 -14.97
CA ASP A 37 11.67 -7.48 -14.41
C ASP A 37 11.09 -7.90 -13.06
N GLU A 38 11.58 -9.01 -12.49
CA GLU A 38 11.01 -9.55 -11.24
C GLU A 38 11.16 -8.61 -10.03
N THR A 39 12.22 -7.80 -9.98
CA THR A 39 12.40 -6.82 -8.90
C THR A 39 11.41 -5.66 -9.06
N GLU A 40 11.24 -5.18 -10.29
CA GLU A 40 10.31 -4.11 -10.63
C GLU A 40 8.85 -4.53 -10.47
N LYS A 41 8.49 -5.77 -10.84
CA LYS A 41 7.14 -6.33 -10.58
C LYS A 41 6.85 -6.38 -9.09
N ARG A 42 7.82 -6.83 -8.30
CA ARG A 42 7.69 -6.86 -6.84
C ARG A 42 7.50 -5.46 -6.25
N LEU A 43 8.23 -4.47 -6.76
CA LEU A 43 8.02 -3.06 -6.39
C LEU A 43 6.61 -2.58 -6.77
N ALA A 44 6.14 -2.93 -7.97
CA ALA A 44 4.79 -2.60 -8.41
C ALA A 44 3.72 -3.19 -7.47
N ASP A 45 3.87 -4.46 -7.09
CA ASP A 45 2.93 -5.14 -6.20
C ASP A 45 2.91 -4.54 -4.80
N TYR A 46 4.08 -4.19 -4.23
CA TYR A 46 4.12 -3.53 -2.93
C TYR A 46 3.54 -2.12 -2.96
N VAL A 47 3.81 -1.34 -4.00
CA VAL A 47 3.24 0.00 -4.15
C VAL A 47 1.73 -0.07 -4.38
N ASN A 48 1.24 -1.03 -5.18
CA ASN A 48 -0.18 -1.30 -5.34
C ASN A 48 -0.85 -1.61 -3.99
N GLY A 49 -0.22 -2.47 -3.18
CA GLY A 49 -0.68 -2.81 -1.84
C GLY A 49 -0.73 -1.58 -0.93
N ALA A 50 0.34 -0.80 -0.87
CA ALA A 50 0.42 0.42 -0.08
C ALA A 50 -0.67 1.44 -0.45
N VAL A 51 -0.84 1.69 -1.74
CA VAL A 51 -1.89 2.58 -2.24
C VAL A 51 -3.28 2.04 -1.90
N ALA A 52 -3.52 0.74 -2.07
CA ALA A 52 -4.79 0.12 -1.72
C ALA A 52 -5.11 0.26 -0.22
N SER A 53 -4.12 0.08 0.65
CA SER A 53 -4.28 0.26 2.09
C SER A 53 -4.61 1.71 2.47
N LEU A 54 -3.91 2.69 1.88
CA LEU A 54 -4.21 4.12 2.10
C LEU A 54 -5.62 4.48 1.59
N LYS A 55 -6.01 3.98 0.42
CA LYS A 55 -7.37 4.15 -0.10
C LYS A 55 -8.43 3.53 0.82
N ALA A 56 -8.17 2.36 1.40
CA ALA A 56 -9.09 1.73 2.34
C ALA A 56 -9.29 2.57 3.61
N LEU A 57 -8.24 3.21 4.14
CA LEU A 57 -8.36 4.13 5.28
C LEU A 57 -9.22 5.35 4.95
N LYS A 58 -9.05 5.91 3.75
CA LYS A 58 -9.86 7.03 3.24
C LYS A 58 -11.34 6.64 3.09
N LEU A 59 -11.63 5.46 2.50
CA LEU A 59 -12.99 4.96 2.30
C LEU A 59 -13.71 4.65 3.63
N ASN A 60 -12.99 4.16 4.63
CA ASN A 60 -13.52 3.89 5.96
C ASN A 60 -13.72 5.16 6.82
N LYS A 61 -13.53 6.35 6.25
CA LYS A 61 -13.71 7.66 6.91
C LYS A 61 -12.96 7.76 8.24
N SER A 62 -11.77 7.16 8.33
CA SER A 62 -10.92 7.34 9.52
C SER A 62 -10.67 8.84 9.70
N THR A 63 -10.98 9.35 10.89
CA THR A 63 -10.69 10.75 11.22
C THR A 63 -9.18 10.94 11.11
N ASN A 64 -8.73 11.96 10.38
CA ASN A 64 -7.31 12.23 10.12
C ASN A 64 -6.59 11.27 9.15
N TYR A 65 -7.28 10.61 8.21
CA TYR A 65 -6.61 9.77 7.19
C TYR A 65 -5.46 10.47 6.44
N ALA A 66 -5.53 11.80 6.27
CA ALA A 66 -4.48 12.61 5.64
C ALA A 66 -3.14 12.61 6.39
N LYS A 67 -3.12 12.11 7.63
CA LYS A 67 -1.89 11.90 8.41
C LYS A 67 -1.25 10.53 8.19
N TYR A 68 -1.91 9.62 7.48
CA TYR A 68 -1.39 8.27 7.31
C TYR A 68 -0.44 8.18 6.11
N GLU A 69 0.61 7.39 6.28
CA GLU A 69 1.54 7.00 5.24
C GLU A 69 1.73 5.49 5.23
N ALA A 70 2.20 4.97 4.10
CA ALA A 70 2.59 3.57 3.98
C ALA A 70 4.11 3.48 3.79
N SER A 71 4.77 2.72 4.65
CA SER A 71 6.19 2.37 4.56
C SER A 71 6.34 0.97 3.97
N ILE A 72 7.13 0.85 2.92
CA ILE A 72 7.49 -0.41 2.29
C ILE A 72 8.95 -0.68 2.59
N SER A 73 9.25 -1.72 3.36
CA SER A 73 10.61 -2.20 3.54
C SER A 73 10.88 -3.27 2.48
N ILE A 74 11.97 -3.14 1.72
CA ILE A 74 12.34 -4.12 0.69
C ILE A 74 13.84 -4.41 0.74
N SER A 75 14.19 -5.70 0.60
CA SER A 75 15.57 -6.16 0.57
C SER A 75 15.72 -7.29 -0.44
N LEU A 76 16.83 -7.26 -1.18
CA LEU A 76 17.24 -8.36 -2.05
C LEU A 76 17.98 -9.46 -1.28
N ASN A 77 18.34 -9.22 -0.01
CA ASN A 77 19.00 -10.19 0.83
C ASN A 77 17.98 -11.17 1.42
N SER A 78 18.06 -12.44 1.02
CA SER A 78 17.16 -13.51 1.52
C SER A 78 17.29 -13.80 3.02
N LYS A 79 18.34 -13.32 3.68
CA LYS A 79 18.53 -13.47 5.14
C LYS A 79 17.80 -12.39 5.95
N ASP A 80 17.32 -11.33 5.31
CA ASP A 80 16.63 -10.23 5.97
C ASP A 80 15.17 -10.61 6.25
N LYS A 81 14.92 -11.06 7.49
CA LYS A 81 13.61 -11.59 7.93
C LYS A 81 12.54 -10.53 8.11
N LEU A 82 12.93 -9.26 8.25
CA LEU A 82 12.00 -8.14 8.48
C LEU A 82 11.74 -7.35 7.20
N SER A 83 12.56 -7.51 6.17
CA SER A 83 12.30 -6.94 4.85
C SER A 83 11.06 -7.52 4.18
N ASN A 84 10.56 -6.79 3.18
CA ASN A 84 9.49 -7.18 2.27
C ASN A 84 8.08 -7.11 2.88
N ASN A 85 7.83 -6.01 3.60
CA ASN A 85 6.57 -5.74 4.26
C ASN A 85 6.00 -4.38 3.83
N ILE A 86 4.71 -4.19 4.07
CA ILE A 86 4.02 -2.91 4.01
C ILE A 86 3.52 -2.62 5.42
N ALA A 87 3.93 -1.50 5.99
CA ALA A 87 3.41 -0.97 7.24
C ALA A 87 2.62 0.31 6.94
N VAL A 88 1.48 0.51 7.60
CA VAL A 88 0.65 1.70 7.45
C VAL A 88 0.40 2.29 8.83
N GLY A 89 0.67 3.57 8.99
CA GLY A 89 0.59 4.26 10.28
C GLY A 89 0.46 5.76 10.10
N GLU A 90 0.23 6.47 11.22
CA GLU A 90 0.30 7.93 11.23
C GLU A 90 1.76 8.37 10.98
N SER A 91 1.93 9.43 10.20
CA SER A 91 3.22 10.03 9.89
C SER A 91 3.75 10.78 11.11
N ASP A 92 4.85 10.31 11.68
CA ASP A 92 5.42 10.81 12.93
C ASP A 92 6.48 11.91 12.74
N GLY A 93 6.70 12.43 11.52
CA GLY A 93 7.76 13.43 11.35
C GLY A 93 7.94 14.04 9.96
N PRO A 94 8.84 15.05 9.86
CA PRO A 94 9.13 15.71 8.59
C PRO A 94 9.80 14.74 7.61
N PRO A 95 9.65 14.98 6.29
CA PRO A 95 10.22 14.12 5.26
C PRO A 95 11.74 13.95 5.44
N VAL A 96 12.22 12.74 5.15
CA VAL A 96 13.63 12.38 5.27
C VAL A 96 14.49 13.32 4.40
N ALA A 97 15.48 13.98 5.02
CA ALA A 97 16.39 14.88 4.31
C ALA A 97 17.19 14.11 3.24
N ASN A 98 17.37 14.72 2.06
CA ASN A 98 18.00 14.12 0.87
C ASN A 98 17.27 12.90 0.27
N ALA A 99 16.00 12.67 0.61
CA ALA A 99 15.22 11.62 -0.03
C ALA A 99 15.03 11.92 -1.53
N GLN A 100 15.24 10.90 -2.35
CA GLN A 100 14.75 10.90 -3.72
C GLN A 100 13.24 10.73 -3.72
N SER A 101 12.56 11.33 -4.69
CA SER A 101 11.11 11.19 -4.82
C SER A 101 10.66 11.00 -6.26
N CYS A 102 9.44 10.48 -6.40
CA CYS A 102 8.64 10.50 -7.61
C CYS A 102 7.17 10.68 -7.23
N THR A 103 6.38 11.20 -8.15
CA THR A 103 4.92 11.27 -8.01
C THR A 103 4.28 10.32 -8.99
N ILE A 104 3.38 9.47 -8.50
CA ILE A 104 2.57 8.56 -9.31
C ILE A 104 1.12 9.05 -9.28
N CYS A 105 0.53 9.23 -10.45
CA CYS A 105 -0.85 9.68 -10.63
C CYS A 105 -1.55 8.69 -11.54
N GLY A 106 -2.41 7.84 -10.98
CA GLY A 106 -3.10 6.79 -11.74
C GLY A 106 -2.19 5.75 -12.38
N VAL A 107 -2.79 4.98 -13.29
CA VAL A 107 -2.15 3.85 -14.01
C VAL A 107 -1.13 4.39 -15.02
N GLY A 108 0.06 3.81 -15.07
CA GLY A 108 1.05 4.15 -16.12
C GLY A 108 2.16 5.10 -15.69
N SER A 109 2.13 5.58 -14.45
CA SER A 109 3.04 6.64 -13.99
C SER A 109 4.25 6.11 -13.21
N ALA A 110 4.22 4.85 -12.74
CA ALA A 110 5.21 4.35 -11.80
C ALA A 110 6.46 3.72 -12.41
N ARG A 111 6.45 3.37 -13.70
CA ARG A 111 7.53 2.61 -14.35
C ARG A 111 8.91 3.26 -14.20
N ASN A 112 9.01 4.56 -14.48
CA ASN A 112 10.28 5.28 -14.37
C ASN A 112 10.75 5.39 -12.92
N CYS A 113 9.81 5.43 -11.97
CA CYS A 113 10.13 5.45 -10.55
C CYS A 113 10.75 4.12 -10.10
N PHE A 114 10.15 2.99 -10.50
CA PHE A 114 10.66 1.66 -10.18
C PHE A 114 12.07 1.40 -10.71
N LYS A 115 12.39 1.90 -11.90
CA LYS A 115 13.75 1.82 -12.45
C LYS A 115 14.78 2.51 -11.54
N ARG A 116 14.46 3.71 -11.04
CA ARG A 116 15.36 4.47 -10.15
C ARG A 116 15.53 3.78 -8.80
N ILE A 117 14.44 3.30 -8.21
CA ILE A 117 14.43 2.55 -6.95
C ILE A 117 15.25 1.26 -7.08
N ARG A 118 15.07 0.53 -8.19
CA ARG A 118 15.84 -0.67 -8.50
C ARG A 118 17.35 -0.41 -8.54
N THR A 119 17.79 0.70 -9.13
CA THR A 119 19.21 1.06 -9.16
C THR A 119 19.79 1.21 -7.75
N VAL A 120 19.01 1.76 -6.81
CA VAL A 120 19.43 1.87 -5.41
C VAL A 120 19.45 0.49 -4.74
N LEU A 121 18.42 -0.33 -4.93
CA LEU A 121 18.34 -1.69 -4.38
C LEU A 121 19.47 -2.61 -4.86
N ALA A 122 19.93 -2.43 -6.10
CA ALA A 122 21.03 -3.20 -6.67
C ALA A 122 22.36 -3.00 -5.91
N ASN A 123 22.48 -1.95 -5.09
CA ASN A 123 23.64 -1.73 -4.23
C ASN A 123 23.66 -2.64 -2.98
N GLY A 124 22.64 -3.51 -2.81
CA GLY A 124 22.61 -4.55 -1.79
C GLY A 124 22.21 -4.08 -0.38
N GLN A 125 21.85 -2.81 -0.23
CA GLN A 125 21.31 -2.26 1.02
C GLN A 125 19.78 -2.45 1.06
N PRO A 126 19.19 -2.75 2.22
CA PRO A 126 17.76 -2.65 2.41
C PRO A 126 17.29 -1.22 2.14
N LEU A 127 16.12 -1.08 1.53
CA LEU A 127 15.52 0.21 1.21
C LEU A 127 14.19 0.35 1.92
N VAL A 128 13.94 1.54 2.46
CA VAL A 128 12.61 1.94 2.93
C VAL A 128 12.04 2.93 1.94
N ILE A 129 10.85 2.60 1.44
CA ILE A 129 10.11 3.43 0.50
C ILE A 129 8.87 3.95 1.23
N THR A 130 8.70 5.26 1.30
CA THR A 130 7.52 5.88 1.93
C THR A 130 6.55 6.34 0.84
N VAL A 131 5.28 5.98 0.97
CA VAL A 131 4.19 6.31 0.06
C VAL A 131 3.18 7.19 0.79
N ILE A 132 2.94 8.39 0.26
CA ILE A 132 2.08 9.42 0.86
C ILE A 132 1.08 9.88 -0.20
N GLU A 133 -0.20 9.98 0.15
CA GLU A 133 -1.20 10.60 -0.74
C GLU A 133 -0.93 12.11 -0.86
N THR A 134 -0.80 12.63 -2.08
CA THR A 134 -0.65 14.06 -2.31
C THR A 134 -2.00 14.79 -2.24
N ASN A 135 -1.97 16.07 -1.88
CA ASN A 135 -3.14 16.94 -1.90
C ASN A 135 -3.79 16.95 -3.30
N GLY A 136 -4.96 16.33 -3.43
CA GLY A 136 -5.62 16.13 -4.74
C GLY A 136 -6.30 14.77 -4.90
N GLY A 137 -5.98 13.80 -4.04
CA GLY A 137 -6.84 12.65 -3.78
C GLY A 137 -6.64 11.40 -4.65
N ASP A 138 -5.76 11.44 -5.66
CA ASP A 138 -5.52 10.33 -6.59
C ASP A 138 -4.05 10.18 -7.04
N CYS A 139 -3.16 10.98 -6.46
CA CYS A 139 -1.73 10.93 -6.70
C CYS A 139 -0.99 10.58 -5.41
N TYR A 140 0.11 9.85 -5.52
CA TYR A 140 0.94 9.44 -4.41
C TYR A 140 2.38 9.86 -4.64
N GLN A 141 2.98 10.46 -3.63
CA GLN A 141 4.40 10.72 -3.58
C GLN A 141 5.08 9.49 -3.00
N ILE A 142 6.05 8.96 -3.74
CA ILE A 142 6.92 7.87 -3.32
C ILE A 142 8.28 8.48 -3.02
N THR A 143 8.83 8.21 -1.85
CA THR A 143 10.14 8.71 -1.42
C THR A 143 11.03 7.56 -0.94
N TRP A 144 12.34 7.65 -1.18
CA TRP A 144 13.32 6.65 -0.79
C TRP A 144 14.72 7.29 -0.65
N ASN A 145 15.64 6.62 0.04
CA ASN A 145 17.01 7.06 0.28
C ASN A 145 18.06 5.99 -0.02
#